data_AF-A0A9D2BTN2-F1
#
_entry.id   AF-A0A9D2BTN2-F1
#
_cell.length_a   1.000
_cell.length_b   1.000
_cell.length_c   1.000
_cell.angle_alpha   90.00
_cell.angle_beta   90.00
_cell.angle_gamma   90.00
#
_symmetry.space_group_name_H-M   'P 1'
#
loop_
_entity.id
_entity.type
_entity.pdbx_description
1 polymer ?
#
loop_
_entity_poly.entity_id
_entity_poly.type
_entity_poly.pdbx_seq_one_letter_code
_entity_poly.pdbx_strand_id
1 'polypeptide(L)' 'MERLTPDHVLGELAAIAFAEPGAERGGQAVKVADKLRALELLYKHLGLGDGQTDEGVTIIDEA' A
#
# COMPACT_ATOMS: atom_id res chain seq x y z
N MET A 1 2.25 8.76 24.31
CA MET A 1 1.76 8.13 23.07
C MET A 1 1.63 9.23 22.04
N GLU A 2 2.40 9.14 20.96
CA GLU A 2 2.21 10.02 19.81
C GLU A 2 0.77 9.86 19.33
N ARG A 3 0.08 10.99 19.13
CA ARG A 3 -1.34 10.96 18.74
C ARG A 3 -1.40 10.53 17.29
N LEU A 4 -2.00 9.37 17.00
CA LEU A 4 -2.18 8.90 15.64
C LEU A 4 -3.08 9.91 14.89
N THR A 5 -2.49 10.70 13.99
CA THR A 5 -3.26 11.54 13.05
C THR A 5 -3.60 10.72 11.80
N PRO A 6 -4.68 11.06 11.07
CA PRO A 6 -4.98 10.42 9.79
C PRO A 6 -3.79 10.45 8.82
N ASP A 7 -3.10 11.59 8.73
CA ASP A 7 -1.92 11.74 7.86
C ASP A 7 -0.78 10.81 8.25
N HIS A 8 -0.57 10.62 9.55
CA HIS A 8 0.44 9.68 10.04
C HIS A 8 0.08 8.24 9.64
N VAL A 9 -1.19 7.84 9.79
CA VAL A 9 -1.66 6.52 9.37
C VAL A 9 -1.47 6.30 7.86
N LEU A 10 -1.77 7.31 7.03
CA LEU A 10 -1.59 7.22 5.59
C LEU A 10 -0.11 7.09 5.21
N GLY A 11 0.78 7.83 5.87
CA GLY A 11 2.23 7.69 5.69
C GLY A 11 2.74 6.30 6.07
N GLU A 12 2.23 5.73 7.16
CA GLU A 12 2.57 4.38 7.60
C GLU A 12 2.09 3.31 6.62
N LEU A 13 0.87 3.45 6.09
CA LEU A 13 0.33 2.54 5.08
C LEU A 13 1.13 2.63 3.77
N ALA A 14 1.49 3.84 3.32
CA ALA A 14 2.32 4.03 2.14
C ALA A 14 3.71 3.38 2.31
N ALA A 15 4.32 3.54 3.48
CA ALA A 15 5.59 2.91 3.79
C ALA A 15 5.53 1.37 3.71
N ILE A 16 4.41 0.75 4.13
CA ILE A 16 4.19 -0.69 4.00
C ILE A 16 3.94 -1.08 2.53
N ALA A 17 3.04 -0.39 1.85
CA ALA A 17 2.63 -0.68 0.47
C ALA A 17 3.82 -0.68 -0.51
N PHE A 18 4.73 0.29 -0.37
CA PHE A 18 5.84 0.52 -1.29
C PHE A 18 7.19 0.00 -0.76
N ALA A 19 7.21 -0.72 0.36
CA ALA A 19 8.42 -1.34 0.88
C ALA A 19 9.06 -2.29 -0.14
N GLU A 20 10.39 -2.30 -0.20
CA GLU A 20 11.14 -3.27 -1.00
C GLU A 20 10.82 -4.72 -0.56
N PRO A 21 10.79 -5.69 -1.48
CA PRO A 21 10.63 -7.09 -1.11
C PRO A 21 11.67 -7.52 -0.07
N GLY A 22 11.21 -8.01 1.08
CA GLY A 22 12.09 -8.42 2.18
C GLY A 22 12.53 -7.29 3.12
N ALA A 23 12.05 -6.06 2.92
CA ALA A 23 12.29 -4.98 3.88
C ALA A 23 11.74 -5.34 5.27
N GLU A 24 12.51 -5.03 6.31
CA GLU A 24 12.11 -5.26 7.69
C GLU A 24 11.57 -3.98 8.32
N ARG A 25 10.42 -4.10 9.00
CA ARG A 25 9.82 -3.02 9.76
C ARG A 25 9.42 -3.53 11.14
N GLY A 26 9.88 -2.86 12.19
CA GLY A 26 9.65 -3.31 13.56
C GLY A 26 10.24 -4.70 13.87
N GLY A 27 11.31 -5.10 13.16
CA GLY A 27 11.94 -6.41 13.32
C GLY A 27 11.22 -7.58 12.63
N GLN A 28 10.28 -7.29 11.73
CA GLN A 28 9.60 -8.30 10.93
C GLN A 28 9.65 -7.94 9.45
N ALA A 29 9.87 -8.94 8.60
CA ALA A 29 9.79 -8.76 7.15
C ALA A 29 8.37 -8.39 6.73
N VAL A 30 8.23 -7.33 5.95
CA VAL A 30 6.95 -6.91 5.37
C VAL A 30 6.52 -7.97 4.36
N LYS A 31 5.39 -8.63 4.61
CA LYS A 31 4.89 -9.68 3.72
C LYS A 31 4.16 -9.05 2.56
N VAL A 32 4.15 -9.75 1.42
CA VAL A 32 3.38 -9.31 0.24
C VAL A 32 1.90 -9.08 0.58
N ALA A 33 1.31 -9.91 1.46
CA ALA A 33 -0.05 -9.73 1.94
C ALA A 33 -0.26 -8.38 2.66
N ASP A 34 0.70 -7.95 3.48
CA ASP A 34 0.64 -6.67 4.19
C ASP A 34 0.72 -5.50 3.20
N LYS A 35 1.58 -5.62 2.17
CA LYS A 35 1.66 -4.63 1.08
C LYS A 35 0.33 -4.48 0.35
N LEU A 36 -0.28 -5.59 -0.05
CA LEU A 36 -1.57 -5.59 -0.75
C LEU A 36 -2.69 -5.00 0.12
N ARG A 37 -2.70 -5.33 1.42
CA ARG A 37 -3.68 -4.79 2.36
C ARG A 37 -3.51 -3.28 2.56
N ALA A 38 -2.27 -2.80 2.67
CA ALA A 38 -1.98 -1.38 2.79
C ALA A 38 -2.40 -0.61 1.53
N LEU A 39 -2.11 -1.16 0.34
CA LEU A 39 -2.57 -0.62 -0.93
C LEU A 39 -4.09 -0.50 -0.98
N GLU A 40 -4.83 -1.57 -0.64
CA GLU A 40 -6.30 -1.54 -0.62
C GLU A 40 -6.85 -0.40 0.26
N LEU A 41 -6.26 -0.18 1.44
CA LEU A 41 -6.69 0.89 2.34
C LEU A 41 -6.38 2.29 1.77
N LEU A 42 -5.25 2.45 1.10
CA LEU A 42 -4.90 3.69 0.40
C LEU A 42 -5.86 3.96 -0.78
N TYR A 43 -6.15 2.94 -1.60
CA TYR A 43 -7.12 3.05 -2.70
C TYR A 43 -8.51 3.43 -2.20
N LYS A 44 -8.98 2.82 -1.10
CA LYS A 44 -10.25 3.19 -0.46
C LYS A 44 -10.26 4.62 0.04
N HIS A 45 -9.17 5.08 0.66
CA HIS A 45 -9.07 6.47 1.12
C HIS A 45 -9.15 7.47 -0.05
N LEU A 46 -8.62 7.10 -1.22
CA LEU A 46 -8.65 7.93 -2.43
C LEU A 46 -9.96 7.82 -3.22
N GLY A 47 -10.92 6.99 -2.80
CA GLY A 47 -12.17 6.78 -3.53
C GLY A 47 -12.00 5.98 -4.84
N LEU A 48 -10.88 5.27 -4.98
CA LEU A 48 -10.54 4.51 -6.20
C LEU A 48 -11.09 3.07 -6.19
N GLY A 49 -11.69 2.62 -5.09
CA GLY A 49 -12.17 1.24 -4.90
C GLY A 49 -13.65 1.00 -5.21
N ASP A 50 -14.42 2.05 -5.53
CA ASP A 50 -15.89 1.98 -5.66
C ASP A 50 -16.39 1.65 -7.08
N GLY A 51 -15.51 1.22 -7.98
CA GLY A 51 -15.88 0.78 -9.31
C GLY A 51 -14.78 -0.04 -9.99
N GLN A 52 -15.18 -1.00 -10.81
CA GLN A 52 -14.30 -1.55 -11.84
C GLN A 52 -13.96 -0.39 -12.78
N THR A 53 -12.70 0.05 -12.81
CA THR A 53 -12.24 0.95 -13.85
C THR A 53 -12.10 0.13 -15.14
N ASP A 54 -12.64 0.61 -16.26
CA ASP A 54 -12.39 -0.03 -17.58
C ASP A 54 -10.90 0.04 -17.98
N GLU A 55 -10.11 0.85 -17.27
CA GLU A 55 -8.66 0.89 -17.36
C GLU A 55 -8.04 -0.32 -16.65
N GLY A 56 -7.66 -1.32 -17.45
CA GLY A 56 -6.86 -2.46 -17.01
C GLY A 56 -5.39 -2.11 -16.79
N VAL A 57 -4.69 -2.91 -15.95
CA VAL A 57 -3.25 -2.78 -15.73
C VAL A 57 -2.50 -3.47 -16.87
N THR A 58 -1.74 -2.71 -17.66
CA THR A 58 -0.84 -3.27 -18.68
C THR A 58 0.56 -3.40 -18.09
N ILE A 59 1.07 -4.64 -18.04
CA ILE A 59 2.46 -4.92 -17.65
C ILE A 59 3.28 -4.91 -18.93
N ILE A 60 4.20 -3.95 -19.06
CA ILE A 60 5.14 -3.88 -20.18
C ILE A 60 6.43 -4.56 -19.74
N ASP A 61 6.83 -5.61 -20.45
CA ASP A 61 8.13 -6.25 -20.31
C ASP A 61 9.06 -5.67 -21.40
N GLU A 62 10.13 -5.01 -20.99
CA GLU A 62 11.18 -4.53 -21.90
C GLU A 62 12.18 -5.68 -22.10
N ALA A 63 11.99 -6.42 -23.21
CA ALA A 63 12.89 -7.50 -23.64
C ALA A 63 14.22 -6.99 -24.21
#